data_AF-A2DTM7-F1
#
_entry.id   AF-A2DTM7-F1
#
_cell.length_a   1.000
_cell.length_b   1.000
_cell.length_c   1.000
_cell.angle_alpha   90.00
_cell.angle_beta   90.00
_cell.angle_gamma   90.00
#
_symmetry.space_group_name_H-M   'P 1'
#
loop_
_entity.id
_entity.type
_entity.pdbx_description
1 polymer ?
#
loop_
_entity_poly.entity_id
_entity_poly.type
_entity_poly.pdbx_seq_one_letter_code
_entity_poly.pdbx_strand_id
1 'polypeptide(L)'
;MSTGDLVPKQEDIDEMTKQVVVQNGGHNYLYAEYLRMTANLASESDETFLNHFQPNINYDKSDIIEALKYVMAYLKANKMKETLNTLRIEYPDAPTKTGYSTRSEVAKSWDHLNETIRTNKRKSLDKKVRQFSEEIGLPVQKHSRKPTH
;
A
#
# COMPACT_ATOMS: atom_id res chain seq x y z
N MET A 1 -4.32 -33.04 -48.21
CA MET A 1 -4.47 -31.58 -48.28
C MET A 1 -3.58 -31.01 -47.19
N SER A 2 -2.59 -30.22 -47.58
CA SER A 2 -1.56 -29.68 -46.69
C SER A 2 -2.21 -28.70 -45.70
N THR A 3 -2.12 -29.00 -44.41
CA THR A 3 -2.28 -28.02 -43.33
C THR A 3 -1.04 -27.13 -43.38
N GLY A 4 -1.09 -26.12 -44.26
CA GLY A 4 -0.11 -25.06 -44.28
C GLY A 4 -0.34 -24.19 -43.05
N ASP A 5 0.40 -24.47 -41.98
CA ASP A 5 0.49 -23.60 -40.82
C ASP A 5 0.92 -22.21 -41.32
N LEU A 6 -0.03 -21.27 -41.30
CA LEU A 6 0.22 -19.87 -41.61
C LEU A 6 1.16 -19.34 -40.52
N VAL A 7 2.45 -19.28 -40.83
CA VAL A 7 3.45 -18.63 -39.98
C VAL A 7 2.98 -17.20 -39.74
N PRO A 8 2.71 -16.80 -38.48
CA PRO A 8 2.26 -15.44 -38.17
C PRO A 8 3.29 -14.44 -38.70
N LYS A 9 2.83 -13.33 -39.27
CA LYS A 9 3.75 -12.29 -39.73
C LYS A 9 4.44 -11.68 -38.51
N GLN A 10 5.67 -11.20 -38.68
CA GLN A 10 6.44 -10.61 -37.57
C GLN A 10 5.68 -9.50 -36.84
N GLU A 11 4.89 -8.70 -37.57
CA GLU A 11 4.04 -7.64 -37.02
C GLU A 11 2.98 -8.20 -36.04
N ASP A 12 2.39 -9.36 -36.35
CA ASP A 12 1.42 -10.02 -35.49
C ASP A 12 2.10 -10.55 -34.21
N ILE A 13 3.31 -11.09 -34.34
CA ILE A 13 4.12 -11.59 -33.22
C ILE A 13 4.54 -10.43 -32.31
N ASP A 14 4.93 -9.29 -32.87
CA ASP A 14 5.33 -8.10 -32.14
C ASP A 14 4.15 -7.50 -31.36
N GLU A 15 2.97 -7.45 -31.97
CA GLU A 15 1.76 -6.95 -31.32
C GLU A 15 1.31 -7.89 -30.19
N MET A 16 1.31 -9.21 -30.43
CA MET A 16 1.06 -10.19 -29.37
C MET A 16 2.07 -10.07 -28.22
N THR A 17 3.35 -9.85 -28.54
CA THR A 17 4.40 -9.66 -27.54
C THR A 17 4.16 -8.40 -26.70
N LYS A 18 3.84 -7.27 -27.35
CA LYS A 18 3.49 -6.02 -26.63
C LYS A 18 2.31 -6.23 -25.70
N GLN A 19 1.26 -6.90 -26.15
CA GLN A 19 0.08 -7.17 -25.33
C GLN A 19 0.42 -8.05 -24.13
N VAL A 20 1.23 -9.10 -24.32
CA VAL A 20 1.70 -9.94 -23.22
C VAL A 20 2.54 -9.14 -22.23
N VAL A 21 3.43 -8.26 -22.69
CA VAL A 21 4.22 -7.38 -21.82
C VAL A 21 3.33 -6.44 -21.01
N VAL A 22 2.33 -5.83 -21.64
CA VAL A 22 1.37 -4.93 -20.96
C VAL A 22 0.53 -5.70 -19.93
N GLN A 23 -0.01 -6.85 -20.30
CA GLN A 23 -0.84 -7.69 -19.42
C GLN A 23 -0.07 -8.18 -18.19
N ASN A 24 1.23 -8.48 -18.35
CA ASN A 24 2.09 -8.90 -17.25
C ASN A 24 2.73 -7.73 -16.47
N GLY A 25 2.33 -6.48 -16.76
CA GLY A 25 2.78 -5.32 -16.00
C GLY A 25 4.19 -4.83 -16.34
N GLY A 26 4.68 -5.06 -17.55
CA GLY A 26 6.01 -4.63 -17.99
C GLY A 26 6.25 -3.13 -17.84
N HIS A 27 5.26 -2.28 -18.12
CA HIS A 27 5.37 -0.83 -17.87
C HIS A 27 5.57 -0.49 -16.41
N ASN A 28 4.87 -1.18 -15.50
CA ASN A 28 5.01 -0.96 -14.06
C ASN A 28 6.40 -1.38 -13.58
N TYR A 29 6.94 -2.47 -14.13
CA TYR A 29 8.31 -2.90 -13.85
C TYR A 29 9.34 -1.87 -14.32
N LEU A 30 9.26 -1.42 -15.57
CA LEU A 30 10.18 -0.41 -16.13
C LEU A 30 10.13 0.90 -15.34
N TYR A 31 8.93 1.34 -14.96
CA TYR A 31 8.78 2.55 -14.15
C TYR A 31 9.36 2.38 -12.74
N ALA A 32 9.12 1.25 -12.08
CA ALA A 32 9.71 0.98 -10.77
C ALA A 32 11.24 0.89 -10.81
N GLU A 33 11.79 0.31 -11.88
CA GLU A 33 13.24 0.25 -12.10
C GLU A 33 13.84 1.64 -12.35
N TYR A 34 13.17 2.47 -13.14
CA TYR A 34 13.56 3.86 -13.34
C TYR A 34 13.58 4.66 -12.03
N LEU A 35 12.54 4.51 -11.19
CA LEU A 35 12.51 5.14 -9.87
C LEU A 35 13.66 4.66 -8.98
N ARG A 36 13.95 3.36 -8.98
CA ARG A 36 15.07 2.78 -8.23
C ARG A 36 16.41 3.36 -8.65
N MET A 37 16.66 3.45 -9.97
CA MET A 37 17.87 4.05 -10.52
C MET A 37 18.00 5.52 -10.13
N THR A 38 16.90 6.27 -10.18
CA THR A 38 16.85 7.68 -9.79
C THR A 38 17.14 7.84 -8.30
N ALA A 39 16.55 7.00 -7.44
CA ALA A 39 16.80 7.02 -6.00
C ALA A 39 18.27 6.73 -5.66
N ASN A 40 18.91 5.77 -6.34
CA ASN A 40 20.34 5.50 -6.16
C ASN A 40 21.18 6.74 -6.49
N LEU A 41 20.98 7.33 -7.67
CA LEU A 41 21.70 8.53 -8.09
C LEU A 41 21.48 9.71 -7.14
N ALA A 42 20.25 9.89 -6.65
CA ALA A 42 19.94 10.92 -5.67
C ALA A 42 20.60 10.66 -4.31
N SER A 43 20.64 9.41 -3.86
CA SER A 43 21.29 9.02 -2.59
C SER A 43 22.81 9.20 -2.61
N GLU A 44 23.44 9.14 -3.78
CA GLU A 44 24.86 9.40 -4.00
C GLU A 44 25.18 10.90 -4.18
N SER A 45 24.16 11.74 -4.36
CA SER A 45 24.37 13.17 -4.63
C SER A 45 24.56 13.98 -3.33
N ASP A 46 25.66 14.74 -3.25
CA ASP A 46 25.92 15.71 -2.17
C ASP A 46 25.12 17.03 -2.33
N GLU A 47 24.12 17.04 -3.21
CA GLU A 47 23.30 18.19 -3.56
C GLU A 47 22.33 18.55 -2.42
N THR A 48 22.86 19.24 -1.41
CA THR A 48 22.13 19.74 -0.24
C THR A 48 20.90 20.60 -0.56
N PHE A 49 20.76 21.10 -1.78
CA PHE A 49 19.57 21.82 -2.23
C PHE A 49 18.29 20.97 -2.11
N LEU A 50 18.39 19.66 -2.41
CA LEU A 50 17.25 18.74 -2.38
C LEU A 50 16.72 18.48 -0.96
N ASN A 51 17.50 18.78 0.08
CA ASN A 51 17.06 18.65 1.47
C ASN A 51 15.85 19.52 1.81
N HIS A 52 15.65 20.64 1.09
CA HIS A 52 14.48 21.51 1.28
C HIS A 52 13.16 20.85 0.83
N PHE A 53 13.24 19.85 -0.04
CA PHE A 53 12.08 19.07 -0.47
C PHE A 53 11.79 17.87 0.45
N GLN A 54 12.66 17.60 1.44
CA GLN A 54 12.35 16.56 2.42
C GLN A 54 11.12 16.98 3.23
N PRO A 55 10.08 16.15 3.27
CA PRO A 55 8.90 16.49 4.03
C PRO A 55 9.26 16.55 5.52
N ASN A 56 8.99 17.70 6.15
CA ASN A 56 9.16 17.87 7.59
C ASN A 56 7.97 17.21 8.31
N ILE A 57 8.04 15.89 8.47
CA ILE A 57 6.97 15.15 9.12
C ILE A 57 7.34 14.90 10.58
N ASN A 58 6.55 15.50 11.47
CA ASN A 58 6.72 15.38 12.91
C ASN A 58 5.80 14.27 13.42
N TYR A 59 6.37 13.08 13.67
CA TYR A 59 5.62 11.88 14.02
C TYR A 59 6.35 11.01 15.04
N ASP A 60 5.59 10.22 15.81
CA ASP A 60 6.17 9.22 16.70
C ASP A 60 6.79 8.10 15.86
N LYS A 61 8.10 7.89 16.02
CA LYS A 61 8.85 6.87 15.27
C LYS A 61 8.24 5.48 15.43
N SER A 62 7.63 5.17 16.58
CA SER A 62 7.10 3.83 16.86
C SER A 62 5.91 3.46 15.97
N ASP A 63 4.95 4.36 15.78
CA ASP A 63 3.74 4.13 14.98
C ASP A 63 4.06 3.97 13.48
N ILE A 64 5.02 4.74 12.98
CA ILE A 64 5.44 4.69 11.58
C ILE A 64 6.15 3.38 11.29
N ILE A 65 7.00 2.92 12.20
CA ILE A 65 7.73 1.66 12.03
C ILE A 65 6.73 0.51 11.86
N GLU A 66 5.64 0.50 12.64
CA GLU A 66 4.62 -0.54 12.53
C GLU A 66 3.84 -0.45 11.20
N ALA A 67 3.47 0.76 10.77
CA ALA A 67 2.88 0.97 9.46
C ALA A 67 3.81 0.54 8.32
N LEU A 68 5.10 0.87 8.44
CA LEU A 68 6.13 0.55 7.46
C LEU A 68 6.36 -0.96 7.37
N LYS A 69 6.36 -1.69 8.49
CA LYS A 69 6.40 -3.16 8.50
C LYS A 69 5.23 -3.76 7.72
N TYR A 70 4.02 -3.23 7.89
CA TYR A 70 2.84 -3.68 7.13
C TYR A 70 3.01 -3.40 5.63
N VAL A 71 3.40 -2.19 5.25
CA VAL A 71 3.64 -1.82 3.84
C VAL A 71 4.71 -2.74 3.20
N MET A 72 5.83 -2.94 3.88
CA MET A 72 6.89 -3.83 3.40
C MET A 72 6.42 -5.28 3.28
N ALA A 73 5.59 -5.77 4.20
CA ALA A 73 5.02 -7.11 4.12
C ALA A 73 4.08 -7.25 2.91
N TYR A 74 3.26 -6.23 2.66
CA TYR A 74 2.37 -6.18 1.49
C TYR A 74 3.16 -6.18 0.18
N LEU A 75 4.20 -5.33 0.05
CA LEU A 75 5.05 -5.27 -1.13
C LEU A 75 5.74 -6.63 -1.39
N LYS A 76 6.26 -7.26 -0.33
CA LYS A 76 6.88 -8.59 -0.41
C LYS A 76 5.88 -9.65 -0.87
N ALA A 77 4.66 -9.65 -0.32
CA ALA A 77 3.62 -10.61 -0.66
C ALA A 77 3.14 -10.49 -2.13
N ASN A 78 3.23 -9.31 -2.71
CA ASN A 78 2.87 -9.03 -4.11
C ASN A 78 4.09 -9.01 -5.05
N LYS A 79 5.26 -9.49 -4.61
CA LYS A 79 6.49 -9.60 -5.42
C LYS A 79 7.00 -8.26 -5.99
N MET A 80 6.71 -7.13 -5.32
CA MET A 80 7.13 -5.79 -5.73
C MET A 80 8.56 -5.48 -5.25
N LYS A 81 9.55 -6.20 -5.79
CA LYS A 81 10.95 -6.14 -5.34
C LYS A 81 11.58 -4.75 -5.53
N GLU A 82 11.40 -4.14 -6.70
CA GLU A 82 12.05 -2.85 -7.00
C GLU A 82 11.53 -1.71 -6.11
N THR A 83 10.23 -1.69 -5.83
CA THR A 83 9.65 -0.74 -4.87
C THR A 83 10.22 -0.93 -3.47
N LEU A 84 10.41 -2.19 -3.04
CA LEU A 84 10.96 -2.50 -1.72
C LEU A 84 12.46 -2.17 -1.62
N ASN A 85 13.21 -2.31 -2.72
CA ASN A 85 14.61 -1.87 -2.79
C ASN A 85 14.70 -0.35 -2.74
N THR A 86 13.90 0.34 -3.54
CA THR A 86 13.82 1.82 -3.57
C THR A 86 13.51 2.38 -2.19
N LEU A 87 12.51 1.81 -1.50
CA LEU A 87 12.15 2.22 -0.15
C LEU A 87 13.33 2.13 0.85
N ARG A 88 14.20 1.12 0.71
CA ARG A 88 15.36 0.96 1.60
C ARG A 88 16.51 1.91 1.27
N ILE A 89 16.60 2.34 0.01
CA ILE A 89 17.55 3.38 -0.41
C ILE A 89 17.10 4.73 0.14
N GLU A 90 15.81 5.07 -0.04
CA GLU A 90 15.25 6.34 0.42
C GLU A 90 15.10 6.43 1.95
N TYR A 91 14.89 5.29 2.62
CA TYR A 91 14.72 5.21 4.06
C TYR A 91 15.59 4.10 4.68
N PRO A 92 16.87 4.40 4.99
CA PRO A 92 17.82 3.41 5.52
C PRO A 92 17.40 2.80 6.87
N ASP A 93 16.63 3.53 7.68
CA ASP A 93 16.08 3.08 8.96
C ASP A 93 14.89 2.11 8.80
N ALA A 94 14.55 1.70 7.58
CA ALA A 94 13.47 0.77 7.32
C ALA A 94 13.65 -0.57 8.09
N PRO A 95 12.59 -1.12 8.70
CA PRO A 95 12.68 -2.34 9.47
C PRO A 95 13.07 -3.54 8.58
N THR A 96 14.09 -4.27 9.01
CA THR A 96 14.57 -5.47 8.28
C THR A 96 13.58 -6.63 8.34
N LYS A 97 12.80 -6.72 9.42
CA LYS A 97 11.77 -7.73 9.65
C LYS A 97 10.40 -7.07 9.76
N THR A 98 9.42 -7.64 9.06
CA THR A 98 8.05 -7.12 9.05
C THR A 98 7.17 -7.74 10.13
N GLY A 99 7.55 -8.89 10.70
CA GLY A 99 6.72 -9.64 11.65
C GLY A 99 5.59 -10.46 10.99
N TYR A 100 5.37 -10.29 9.69
CA TYR A 100 4.41 -11.06 8.90
C TYR A 100 5.11 -12.25 8.24
N SER A 101 4.64 -13.46 8.53
CA SER A 101 5.19 -14.71 8.01
C SER A 101 4.50 -15.16 6.73
N THR A 102 3.19 -14.88 6.60
CA THR A 102 2.39 -15.33 5.44
C THR A 102 1.58 -14.20 4.79
N ARG A 103 1.23 -14.38 3.51
CA ARG A 103 0.31 -13.46 2.80
C ARG A 103 -1.07 -13.39 3.46
N SER A 104 -1.53 -14.51 4.04
CA SER A 104 -2.81 -14.59 4.75
C SER A 104 -2.83 -13.68 5.98
N GLU A 105 -1.74 -13.62 6.74
CA GLU A 105 -1.63 -12.72 7.90
C GLU A 105 -1.71 -11.25 7.51
N VAL A 106 -1.05 -10.85 6.40
CA VAL A 106 -1.14 -9.49 5.88
C VAL A 106 -2.59 -9.13 5.53
N ALA A 107 -3.30 -10.03 4.83
CA ALA A 107 -4.70 -9.82 4.48
C ALA A 107 -5.61 -9.70 5.73
N LYS A 108 -5.44 -10.60 6.71
CA LYS A 108 -6.21 -10.54 7.97
C LYS A 108 -5.97 -9.23 8.74
N SER A 109 -4.71 -8.75 8.77
CA SER A 109 -4.38 -7.47 9.40
C SER A 109 -5.10 -6.30 8.71
N TRP A 110 -5.16 -6.31 7.37
CA TRP A 110 -5.92 -5.33 6.60
C TRP A 110 -7.42 -5.36 6.88
N ASP A 111 -8.00 -6.56 6.92
CA ASP A 111 -9.43 -6.73 7.20
C ASP A 111 -9.79 -6.21 8.60
N HIS A 112 -8.93 -6.51 9.59
CA HIS A 112 -9.09 -6.00 10.95
C HIS A 112 -8.97 -4.47 11.03
N LEU A 113 -8.03 -3.87 10.30
CA LEU A 113 -7.89 -2.42 10.19
C LEU A 113 -9.19 -1.80 9.61
N ASN A 114 -9.72 -2.38 8.54
CA ASN A 114 -10.97 -1.92 7.92
C ASN A 114 -12.18 -2.02 8.85
N GLU A 115 -12.28 -3.12 9.61
CA GLU A 115 -13.32 -3.29 10.61
C GLU A 115 -13.21 -2.25 11.73
N THR A 116 -11.98 -1.98 12.19
CA THR A 116 -11.70 -0.95 13.19
C THR A 116 -12.10 0.43 12.68
N ILE A 117 -11.74 0.78 11.45
CA ILE A 117 -12.14 2.04 10.81
C ILE A 117 -13.67 2.15 10.73
N ARG A 118 -14.37 1.09 10.30
CA ARG A 118 -15.84 1.06 10.25
C ARG A 118 -16.46 1.27 11.63
N THR A 119 -15.93 0.60 12.65
CA THR A 119 -16.40 0.73 14.03
C THR A 119 -16.18 2.13 14.58
N ASN A 120 -15.02 2.74 14.32
CA ASN A 120 -14.72 4.10 14.74
C ASN A 120 -15.58 5.14 14.01
N LYS A 121 -15.86 4.94 12.72
CA LYS A 121 -16.84 5.76 11.98
C LYS A 121 -18.24 5.68 12.60
N ARG A 122 -18.69 4.48 12.99
CA ARG A 122 -19.97 4.30 13.70
C ARG A 122 -20.00 5.02 15.05
N LYS A 123 -18.93 4.91 15.85
CA LYS A 123 -18.82 5.66 17.11
C LYS A 123 -18.88 7.18 16.91
N SER A 124 -18.25 7.70 15.85
CA SER A 124 -18.33 9.11 15.49
C SER A 124 -19.74 9.52 15.08
N LEU A 125 -20.44 8.68 14.33
CA LEU A 125 -21.85 8.88 13.98
C LEU A 125 -22.74 8.86 15.23
N ASP A 126 -22.60 7.86 16.10
CA ASP A 126 -23.36 7.76 17.35
C ASP A 126 -23.15 8.99 18.24
N LYS A 127 -21.91 9.50 18.30
CA LYS A 127 -21.60 10.75 19.02
C LYS A 127 -22.32 11.96 18.40
N LYS A 128 -22.33 12.08 17.07
CA LYS A 128 -23.06 13.14 16.37
C LYS A 128 -24.58 13.01 16.53
N VAL A 129 -25.11 11.79 16.51
CA VAL A 129 -26.54 11.51 16.75
C VAL A 129 -26.93 11.87 18.18
N ARG A 130 -26.07 11.61 19.16
CA ARG A 130 -26.28 12.04 20.55
C ARG A 130 -26.29 13.56 20.68
N GLN A 131 -25.30 14.25 20.12
CA GLN A 131 -25.23 15.71 20.13
C GLN A 131 -26.48 16.33 19.46
N PHE A 132 -26.88 15.80 18.31
CA PHE A 132 -28.11 16.23 17.65
C PHE A 132 -29.35 16.00 18.52
N SER A 133 -29.48 14.81 19.12
CA SER A 133 -30.60 14.47 20.02
C SER A 133 -30.68 15.41 21.22
N GLU A 134 -29.54 15.81 21.79
CA GLU A 134 -29.44 16.80 22.86
C GLU A 134 -29.88 18.20 22.39
N GLU A 135 -29.51 18.62 21.18
CA GLU A 135 -29.90 19.92 20.60
C GLU A 135 -31.41 20.03 20.33
N ILE A 136 -32.07 18.94 19.92
CA ILE A 136 -33.50 18.93 19.60
C ILE A 136 -34.40 18.41 20.75
N GLY A 137 -33.82 18.16 21.93
CA GLY A 137 -34.55 17.73 23.12
C GLY A 137 -35.12 16.31 23.07
N LEU A 138 -34.57 15.44 22.21
CA LEU A 138 -34.98 14.03 22.16
C LEU A 138 -34.25 13.20 23.24
N PRO A 139 -34.95 12.27 23.92
CA PRO A 139 -34.33 11.44 24.94
C PRO A 139 -33.26 10.51 24.33
N VAL A 140 -32.01 10.67 24.76
CA VAL A 140 -30.88 9.85 24.31
C VAL A 140 -31.07 8.40 24.79
N GLN A 141 -31.39 7.49 23.87
CA GLN A 141 -31.44 6.05 24.20
C GLN A 141 -30.03 5.55 24.55
N LYS A 142 -29.81 5.24 25.84
CA LYS A 142 -28.65 4.50 26.30
C LYS A 142 -28.83 3.04 25.92
N HIS A 143 -28.30 2.60 24.78
CA HIS A 143 -28.18 1.17 24.52
C HIS A 143 -27.19 0.55 25.52
N SER A 144 -27.72 -0.06 26.58
CA SER A 144 -26.96 -0.94 27.47
C SER A 144 -26.61 -2.20 26.69
N ARG A 145 -25.33 -2.36 26.31
CA ARG A 145 -24.85 -3.69 25.91
C ARG A 145 -24.91 -4.57 27.17
N LYS A 146 -25.83 -5.54 27.20
CA LYS A 146 -25.84 -6.58 28.23
C LYS A 146 -24.55 -7.40 28.10
N PRO A 147 -23.89 -7.78 29.20
CA PRO A 147 -22.79 -8.72 29.16
C PRO A 147 -23.37 -10.11 28.85
N THR A 148 -22.85 -10.74 27.80
CA THR A 148 -23.08 -12.16 27.51
C THR A 148 -22.35 -12.99 28.56
N HIS A 149 -23.12 -13.79 29.32
CA HIS A 149 -22.62 -14.87 30.18
C HIS A 149 -22.08 -16.03 29.34
#